data_AF-A0A257P181-F1
#
_entry.id   AF-A0A257P181-F1
#
_cell.length_a   1.000
_cell.length_b   1.000
_cell.length_c   1.000
_cell.angle_alpha   90.00
_cell.angle_beta   90.00
_cell.angle_gamma   90.00
#
_symmetry.space_group_name_H-M   'P 1'
#
loop_
_entity.id
_entity.type
_entity.pdbx_description
1 polymer ?
#
loop_
_entity_poly.entity_id
_entity_poly.type
_entity_poly.pdbx_seq_one_letter_code
_entity_poly.pdbx_strand_id
1 'polypeptide(L)'
;MSATNEQPQLRDFVDLREILSRDEVRAAFPTEQSLRWFIRNHRSELVQAGALIALTNRLRFHPENFQRAAVDIGRSVLLQRDGLSK
;
A
#
# COMPACT_ATOMS: atom_id res chain seq x y z
N MET A 1 -16.56 -20.38 -13.38
CA MET A 1 -16.94 -18.96 -13.21
C MET A 1 -15.68 -18.15 -13.37
N SER A 2 -15.46 -17.56 -14.54
CA SER A 2 -14.26 -16.78 -14.82
C SER A 2 -14.33 -15.52 -13.96
N ALA A 3 -13.52 -15.46 -12.90
CA ALA A 3 -13.26 -14.19 -12.23
C ALA A 3 -12.63 -13.28 -13.29
N THR A 4 -13.34 -12.25 -13.71
CA THR A 4 -12.77 -11.23 -14.60
C THR A 4 -11.57 -10.67 -13.86
N ASN A 5 -10.37 -10.99 -14.35
CA ASN A 5 -9.11 -10.53 -13.80
C ASN A 5 -8.94 -9.06 -14.25
N GLU A 6 -9.83 -8.19 -13.78
CA GLU A 6 -9.82 -6.76 -14.11
C GLU A 6 -8.58 -6.15 -13.46
N GLN A 7 -7.56 -5.93 -14.30
CA GLN A 7 -6.40 -5.18 -13.88
C GLN A 7 -6.84 -3.75 -13.53
N PRO A 8 -6.36 -3.19 -12.40
CA PRO A 8 -6.66 -1.82 -12.03
C PRO A 8 -6.31 -0.85 -13.16
N GLN A 9 -7.21 0.08 -13.45
CA GLN A 9 -7.01 1.09 -14.46
C GLN A 9 -6.22 2.26 -13.87
N LEU A 10 -5.54 3.01 -14.74
CA LEU A 10 -4.75 4.18 -14.31
C LEU A 10 -5.57 5.19 -13.48
N ARG A 11 -6.86 5.36 -13.80
CA ARG A 11 -7.78 6.26 -13.09
C ARG A 11 -8.04 5.85 -11.64
N ASP A 12 -7.77 4.59 -11.28
CA ASP A 12 -7.99 4.06 -9.94
C ASP A 12 -6.82 4.41 -9.00
N PHE A 13 -5.79 5.07 -9.52
CA PHE A 13 -4.60 5.46 -8.77
C PHE A 13 -4.60 6.93 -8.38
N VAL A 14 -4.43 7.17 -7.09
CA VAL A 14 -4.45 8.49 -6.46
C VAL A 14 -3.04 8.94 -6.08
N ASP A 15 -2.86 10.22 -5.73
CA ASP A 15 -1.58 10.71 -5.23
C ASP A 15 -1.42 10.52 -3.70
N LEU A 16 -0.25 10.93 -3.18
CA LEU A 16 0.07 10.78 -1.76
C LEU A 16 -0.87 11.55 -0.82
N ARG A 17 -1.32 12.74 -1.24
CA ARG A 17 -2.20 13.56 -0.39
C ARG A 17 -3.58 12.94 -0.33
N GLU A 18 -4.08 12.45 -1.46
CA GLU A 18 -5.39 11.83 -1.54
C GLU A 18 -5.44 10.46 -0.82
N ILE A 19 -4.38 9.65 -0.89
CA ILE A 19 -4.34 8.41 -0.09
C ILE A 19 -4.29 8.73 1.41
N LEU A 20 -3.56 9.76 1.84
CA LEU A 20 -3.46 10.20 3.23
C LEU A 20 -4.75 10.84 3.77
N SER A 21 -5.58 11.43 2.90
CA SER A 21 -6.83 12.06 3.32
C SER A 21 -7.95 11.06 3.60
N ARG A 22 -7.75 9.76 3.29
CA ARG A 22 -8.71 8.71 3.63
C ARG A 22 -8.65 8.38 5.11
N ASP A 23 -9.81 8.26 5.75
CA ASP A 23 -9.91 8.09 7.20
C ASP A 23 -9.16 6.86 7.72
N GLU A 24 -9.24 5.72 7.01
CA GLU A 24 -8.57 4.48 7.43
C GLU A 24 -7.05 4.61 7.36
N VAL A 25 -6.55 5.29 6.32
CA VAL A 25 -5.12 5.52 6.13
C VAL A 25 -4.62 6.55 7.13
N ARG A 26 -5.35 7.64 7.35
CA ARG A 26 -4.99 8.69 8.30
C ARG A 26 -4.98 8.20 9.74
N ALA A 27 -5.89 7.29 10.10
CA ALA A 27 -5.91 6.67 11.42
C ALA A 27 -4.63 5.84 11.69
N ALA A 28 -4.10 5.15 10.67
CA ALA A 28 -2.85 4.39 10.78
C ALA A 28 -1.58 5.25 10.59
N PHE A 29 -1.66 6.26 9.74
CA PHE A 29 -0.56 7.15 9.36
C PHE A 29 -0.97 8.61 9.60
N PRO A 30 -0.81 9.13 10.83
CA PRO A 30 -1.30 10.46 11.19
C PRO A 30 -0.58 11.60 10.46
N THR A 31 0.62 11.34 9.93
CA THR A 31 1.43 12.33 9.21
C THR A 31 1.93 11.80 7.87
N GLU A 32 2.11 12.71 6.92
CA GLU A 32 2.73 12.39 5.62
C GLU A 32 4.12 11.76 5.79
N GLN A 33 4.87 12.18 6.81
CA GLN A 33 6.20 11.63 7.11
C GLN A 33 6.13 10.16 7.52
N SER A 34 5.17 9.77 8.38
CA SER A 34 4.98 8.37 8.78
C SER A 34 4.61 7.48 7.58
N LEU A 35 3.73 7.97 6.71
CA LEU A 35 3.35 7.28 5.48
C LEU A 35 4.54 7.14 4.52
N ARG A 36 5.34 8.21 4.33
CA ARG A 36 6.55 8.17 3.49
C ARG A 36 7.60 7.21 4.03
N TRP A 37 7.77 7.14 5.34
CA TRP A 37 8.66 6.18 5.98
C TRP A 37 8.20 4.75 5.69
N PHE A 38 6.90 4.46 5.89
CA PHE A 38 6.31 3.16 5.59
C PHE A 38 6.53 2.75 4.12
N ILE A 39 6.20 3.64 3.19
CA ILE A 39 6.39 3.40 1.74
C ILE A 39 7.86 3.13 1.41
N ARG A 40 8.80 3.85 2.03
CA ARG A 40 10.24 3.66 1.80
C ARG A 40 10.69 2.27 2.23
N ASN A 41 10.23 1.77 3.38
CA ASN A 41 10.65 0.46 3.90
C ASN A 41 9.97 -0.72 3.21
N HIS A 42 8.74 -0.53 2.74
CA HIS A 42 7.88 -1.61 2.20
C HIS A 42 7.58 -1.44 0.71
N ARG A 43 8.45 -0.71 -0.01
CA ARG A 43 8.21 -0.34 -1.42
C ARG A 43 7.96 -1.56 -2.30
N SER A 44 8.78 -2.60 -2.17
CA SER A 44 8.71 -3.79 -3.01
C SER A 44 7.40 -4.55 -2.80
N GLU A 45 6.96 -4.70 -1.54
CA GLU A 45 5.73 -5.37 -1.16
C GLU A 45 4.50 -4.61 -1.69
N LEU A 46 4.51 -3.28 -1.57
CA LEU A 46 3.46 -2.42 -2.11
C LEU A 46 3.37 -2.49 -3.65
N VAL A 47 4.49 -2.60 -4.35
CA VAL A 47 4.50 -2.77 -5.81
C VAL A 47 3.95 -4.15 -6.20
N GLN A 48 4.39 -5.21 -5.52
CA GLN A 48 3.92 -6.58 -5.79
C GLN A 48 2.42 -6.75 -5.54
N ALA A 49 1.89 -6.07 -4.50
CA ALA A 49 0.46 -6.06 -4.20
C ALA A 49 -0.38 -5.19 -5.15
N GLY A 50 0.24 -4.52 -6.14
CA GLY A 50 -0.47 -3.58 -7.01
C GLY A 50 -1.00 -2.34 -6.28
N ALA A 51 -0.44 -2.03 -5.11
CA ALA A 51 -0.80 -0.87 -4.29
C ALA A 51 -0.04 0.39 -4.69
N LEU A 52 1.15 0.25 -5.29
CA LEU A 52 2.05 1.35 -5.62
C LEU A 52 2.56 1.22 -7.05
N ILE A 53 2.43 2.30 -7.82
CA ILE A 53 3.08 2.46 -9.13
C ILE A 53 3.86 3.76 -9.20
N ALA A 54 4.79 3.85 -10.15
CA ALA A 54 5.50 5.07 -10.48
C ALA A 54 5.14 5.53 -11.90
N LEU A 55 4.63 6.75 -12.03
CA LEU A 55 4.30 7.37 -13.32
C LEU A 55 4.96 8.73 -13.38
N THR A 56 5.72 8.98 -14.44
CA THR A 56 6.47 10.25 -14.62
C THR A 56 7.28 10.65 -13.37
N ASN A 57 7.91 9.65 -12.73
CA ASN A 57 8.67 9.79 -11.48
C ASN A 57 7.85 10.24 -10.25
N ARG A 58 6.52 10.15 -10.31
CA ARG A 58 5.59 10.40 -9.21
C ARG A 58 4.97 9.09 -8.74
N LEU A 59 4.92 8.91 -7.42
CA LEU A 59 4.26 7.75 -6.83
C LEU A 59 2.75 7.92 -6.89
N ARG A 60 2.07 6.84 -7.23
CA ARG A 60 0.61 6.75 -7.25
C ARG A 60 0.15 5.49 -6.54
N PHE A 61 -0.99 5.57 -5.87
CA PHE A 61 -1.47 4.56 -4.94
C PHE A 61 -2.83 4.06 -5.37
N HIS A 62 -3.01 2.75 -5.43
CA HIS A 62 -4.35 2.19 -5.54
C HIS A 62 -4.95 2.08 -4.13
N PRO A 63 -6.04 2.78 -3.81
CA PRO A 63 -6.51 2.88 -2.42
C PRO A 63 -6.81 1.54 -1.75
N GLU A 64 -7.57 0.66 -2.42
CA GLU A 64 -8.01 -0.61 -1.83
C GLU A 64 -6.84 -1.59 -1.65
N ASN A 65 -6.04 -1.78 -2.70
CA ASN A 65 -4.80 -2.57 -2.63
C ASN A 65 -3.82 -2.03 -1.60
N PHE A 66 -3.72 -0.70 -1.41
CA PHE A 66 -2.86 -0.12 -0.38
C PHE A 66 -3.31 -0.51 1.02
N GLN A 67 -4.60 -0.42 1.33
CA GLN A 67 -5.12 -0.83 2.63
C GLN A 67 -4.87 -2.32 2.88
N ARG A 68 -5.16 -3.17 1.90
CA ARG A 68 -4.90 -4.62 1.98
C ARG A 68 -3.42 -4.91 2.22
N ALA A 69 -2.54 -4.32 1.40
CA ALA A 69 -1.11 -4.50 1.52
C ALA A 69 -0.58 -4.00 2.86
N ALA A 70 -1.06 -2.87 3.38
CA ALA A 70 -0.63 -2.35 4.67
C ALA A 70 -0.94 -3.32 5.82
N VAL A 71 -2.11 -3.97 5.80
CA VAL A 71 -2.48 -5.02 6.76
C VAL A 71 -1.57 -6.25 6.61
N ASP A 72 -1.35 -6.71 5.38
CA ASP A 72 -0.53 -7.91 5.11
C ASP A 72 0.93 -7.71 5.51
N ILE A 73 1.48 -6.52 5.25
CA ILE A 73 2.82 -6.11 5.70
C ILE A 73 2.88 -6.09 7.23
N GLY A 74 1.90 -5.47 7.89
CA GLY A 74 1.83 -5.43 9.35
C GLY A 74 1.82 -6.82 9.99
N ARG A 75 1.07 -7.76 9.41
CA ARG A 75 1.06 -9.18 9.82
C ARG A 75 2.42 -9.84 9.62
N SER A 76 3.04 -9.63 8.46
CA SER A 76 4.33 -10.21 8.12
C SER A 76 5.44 -9.76 9.08
N VAL A 77 5.43 -8.48 9.46
CA VAL A 77 6.38 -7.93 10.45
C VAL A 77 6.22 -8.61 11.83
N LEU A 78 4.99 -8.88 12.27
CA LEU A 78 4.76 -9.59 13.53
C LEU A 78 5.25 -11.04 13.46
N LEU A 79 4.94 -11.75 12.38
CA LEU A 79 5.38 -13.14 12.18
C LEU A 79 6.90 -13.27 12.15
N GLN A 80 7.60 -12.30 11.55
CA GLN A 80 9.06 -12.25 11.52
C GLN A 80 9.65 -11.95 12.91
N ARG A 81 9.01 -11.06 13.69
CA ARG A 81 9.43 -10.72 15.05
C ARG A 81 9.24 -11.88 16.03
N ASP A 82 8.18 -12.65 15.85
CA ASP A 82 7.86 -13.79 16.71
C ASP A 82 8.63 -15.08 16.34
N GLY A 83 9.53 -15.01 15.34
CA GLY A 83 10.36 -16.15 14.92
C GLY A 83 9.57 -17.29 14.27
N LEU A 84 8.36 -17.01 13.77
CA LEU A 84 7.44 -18.00 13.17
C LEU A 84 7.65 -18.19 11.66
N SER A 85 8.65 -17.55 11.05
CA SER A 85 9.13 -17.91 9.72
C SER A 85 10.26 -18.93 9.83
N LYS A 86 9.88 -20.22 9.82
CA LYS A 86 10.74 -21.31 9.35
C LYS A 86 10.36 -21.67 7.92
#